data_AF-A0A8F9RDX9-F1
#
_entry.id   AF-A0A8F9RDX9-F1
#
_cell.length_a   1.000
_cell.length_b   1.000
_cell.length_c   1.000
_cell.angle_alpha   90.00
_cell.angle_beta   90.00
_cell.angle_gamma   90.00
#
_symmetry.space_group_name_H-M   'P 1'
#
loop_
_entity.id
_entity.type
_entity.pdbx_description
1 polymer ?
#
loop_
_entity_poly.entity_id
_entity_poly.type
_entity_poly.pdbx_seq_one_letter_code
_entity_poly.pdbx_strand_id
1 'polypeptide(L)'
;RWRDRFLFVADAIHKAQAETGEIKGHYLNVTAATCEEMLKRAEYAKELEMPIIMHDFLTAGFTANTTLSHWCRNNGVLLHIHRAMHAVIDRQKNHGIHFRVLSKCLRMSGG
;
A
#
# COMPACT_ATOMS: atom_id res chain seq x y z
N ARG A 1 -17.12 -6.28 -0.66
CA ARG A 1 -16.12 -6.35 0.43
C ARG A 1 -14.71 -6.22 -0.17
N TRP A 2 -13.63 -6.18 0.62
CA TRP A 2 -12.28 -6.03 0.07
C TRP A 2 -11.86 -7.22 -0.82
N ARG A 3 -12.26 -8.44 -0.43
CA ARG A 3 -11.95 -9.67 -1.16
C ARG A 3 -12.56 -9.69 -2.56
N ASP A 4 -13.84 -9.34 -2.68
CA ASP A 4 -14.53 -9.24 -3.99
C ASP A 4 -13.82 -8.23 -4.91
N ARG A 5 -13.43 -7.07 -4.37
CA ARG A 5 -12.68 -6.07 -5.13
C ARG A 5 -11.36 -6.65 -5.64
N PHE A 6 -10.60 -7.36 -4.81
CA PHE A 6 -9.32 -7.94 -5.20
C PHE A 6 -9.52 -8.97 -6.33
N LEU A 7 -10.53 -9.83 -6.21
CA LEU A 7 -10.87 -10.84 -7.22
C LEU A 7 -11.18 -10.21 -8.58
N PHE A 8 -12.11 -9.24 -8.62
CA PHE A 8 -12.50 -8.61 -9.89
C PHE A 8 -11.40 -7.74 -10.50
N VAL A 9 -10.58 -7.09 -9.66
CA VAL A 9 -9.46 -6.28 -10.15
C VAL A 9 -8.34 -7.16 -10.73
N ALA A 10 -8.07 -8.32 -10.13
CA ALA A 10 -7.11 -9.27 -10.67
C ALA A 10 -7.51 -9.77 -12.06
N ASP A 11 -8.78 -10.14 -12.25
CA ASP A 11 -9.32 -10.51 -13.56
C ASP A 11 -9.15 -9.39 -14.60
N ALA A 12 -9.49 -8.16 -14.23
CA ALA A 12 -9.33 -6.99 -15.09
C ALA A 12 -7.86 -6.73 -15.47
N ILE A 13 -6.92 -6.90 -14.53
CA ILE A 13 -5.48 -6.75 -14.79
C ILE A 13 -5.00 -7.81 -15.77
N HIS A 14 -5.34 -9.08 -15.54
CA HIS A 14 -4.90 -10.17 -16.42
C HIS A 14 -5.45 -10.00 -17.83
N LYS A 15 -6.73 -9.62 -17.96
CA LYS A 15 -7.34 -9.31 -19.24
C LYS A 15 -6.62 -8.16 -19.96
N ALA A 16 -6.44 -7.02 -19.29
CA ALA A 16 -5.81 -5.85 -19.90
C ALA A 16 -4.33 -6.11 -20.27
N GLN A 17 -3.60 -6.88 -19.46
CA GLN A 17 -2.24 -7.28 -19.75
C GLN A 17 -2.17 -8.21 -20.96
N ALA A 18 -3.07 -9.20 -21.07
CA ALA A 18 -3.15 -10.10 -22.22
C ALA A 18 -3.51 -9.34 -23.52
N GLU A 19 -4.41 -8.37 -23.45
CA GLU A 19 -4.81 -7.56 -24.61
C GLU A 19 -3.72 -6.60 -25.10
N THR A 20 -2.90 -6.08 -24.18
CA THR A 20 -1.92 -5.01 -24.51
C THR A 20 -0.48 -5.51 -24.64
N GLY A 21 -0.13 -6.66 -24.06
CA GLY A 21 1.25 -7.15 -24.00
C GLY A 21 2.16 -6.38 -23.04
N GLU A 22 1.63 -5.38 -22.32
CA GLU A 22 2.36 -4.57 -21.34
C GLU A 22 2.01 -4.97 -19.91
N ILE A 23 2.97 -4.87 -18.99
CA ILE A 23 2.73 -5.14 -17.57
C ILE A 23 1.67 -4.18 -17.03
N LYS A 24 0.64 -4.73 -16.37
CA LYS A 24 -0.43 -3.96 -15.70
C LYS A 24 -0.42 -4.25 -14.20
N GLY A 25 -0.99 -3.33 -13.43
CA GLY A 25 -1.14 -3.48 -11.99
C GLY A 25 -2.15 -2.48 -11.44
N HIS A 26 -2.73 -2.80 -10.30
CA HIS A 26 -3.60 -1.90 -9.54
C HIS A 26 -3.18 -1.95 -8.09
N TYR A 27 -3.09 -0.79 -7.44
CA TYR A 27 -2.64 -0.73 -6.06
C TYR A 27 -3.77 -1.23 -5.13
N LEU A 28 -3.75 -2.51 -4.81
CA LEU A 28 -4.77 -3.12 -3.96
C LEU A 28 -4.58 -2.65 -2.51
N ASN A 29 -5.53 -1.86 -2.00
CA ASN A 29 -5.40 -1.27 -0.66
C ASN A 29 -5.56 -2.32 0.45
N VAL A 30 -4.47 -2.53 1.21
CA VAL A 30 -4.39 -3.45 2.35
C VAL A 30 -4.53 -2.75 3.71
N THR A 31 -4.64 -1.42 3.75
CA THR A 31 -4.92 -0.65 4.99
C THR A 31 -6.13 -1.24 5.72
N ALA A 32 -5.95 -1.58 7.00
CA ALA A 32 -6.94 -2.26 7.83
C ALA A 32 -6.90 -1.76 9.28
N ALA A 33 -7.89 -2.17 10.07
CA ALA A 33 -8.02 -1.79 11.48
C ALA A 33 -7.02 -2.52 12.40
N THR A 34 -6.51 -3.68 11.99
CA THR A 34 -5.49 -4.44 12.74
C THR A 34 -4.42 -4.97 11.79
N CYS A 35 -3.25 -5.30 12.33
CA CYS A 35 -2.14 -5.87 11.56
C CYS A 35 -2.49 -7.23 10.95
N GLU A 36 -3.28 -8.06 11.64
CA GLU A 36 -3.71 -9.37 11.16
C GLU A 36 -4.59 -9.23 9.91
N GLU A 37 -5.56 -8.31 9.92
CA GLU A 37 -6.39 -8.06 8.74
C GLU A 37 -5.61 -7.37 7.61
N MET A 38 -4.61 -6.54 7.92
CA MET A 38 -3.72 -5.97 6.91
C MET A 38 -2.90 -7.07 6.21
N LEU A 39 -2.27 -7.96 6.97
CA LEU A 39 -1.46 -9.06 6.43
C LEU A 39 -2.32 -10.10 5.69
N LYS A 40 -3.53 -10.39 6.18
CA LYS A 40 -4.49 -11.25 5.48
C LYS A 40 -4.87 -10.71 4.10
N ARG A 41 -5.01 -9.40 3.96
CA ARG A 41 -5.25 -8.76 2.65
C ARG A 41 -4.02 -8.86 1.76
N ALA A 42 -2.83 -8.60 2.31
CA ALA A 42 -1.58 -8.69 1.58
C ALA A 42 -1.33 -10.11 1.05
N GLU A 43 -1.55 -11.14 1.87
CA GLU A 43 -1.41 -12.54 1.45
C GLU A 43 -2.38 -12.88 0.33
N TYR A 44 -3.64 -12.43 0.41
CA TYR A 44 -4.60 -12.66 -0.67
C TYR A 44 -4.22 -11.94 -1.98
N ALA A 45 -3.63 -10.74 -1.92
CA ALA A 45 -3.12 -10.07 -3.12
C ALA A 45 -1.99 -10.87 -3.78
N LYS A 46 -1.11 -11.48 -2.98
CA LYS A 46 -0.04 -12.35 -3.46
C LYS A 46 -0.58 -13.67 -4.04
N GLU A 47 -1.59 -14.28 -3.40
CA GLU A 47 -2.27 -15.46 -3.96
C GLU A 47 -2.89 -15.18 -5.33
N LEU A 48 -3.28 -13.93 -5.60
CA LEU A 48 -3.78 -13.46 -6.89
C LEU A 48 -2.66 -12.98 -7.84
N GLU A 49 -1.39 -13.16 -7.48
CA GLU A 49 -0.22 -12.77 -8.29
C GLU A 49 -0.15 -11.26 -8.60
N MET A 50 -0.72 -10.43 -7.72
CA MET A 50 -0.76 -8.99 -7.95
C MET A 50 0.60 -8.36 -7.69
N PRO A 51 1.14 -7.55 -8.63
CA PRO A 51 2.52 -7.06 -8.54
C PRO A 51 2.70 -5.92 -7.53
N ILE A 52 1.60 -5.31 -7.09
CA ILE A 52 1.63 -4.09 -6.27
C ILE A 52 0.41 -3.98 -5.35
N ILE A 53 0.64 -3.56 -4.11
CA ILE A 53 -0.40 -3.22 -3.12
C ILE A 53 -0.26 -1.76 -2.67
N MET A 54 -1.20 -1.24 -1.87
CA MET A 54 -1.03 0.07 -1.23
C MET A 54 -1.35 0.10 0.24
N HIS A 55 -0.73 1.06 0.94
CA HIS A 55 -0.94 1.31 2.36
C HIS A 55 -0.98 2.81 2.70
N ASP A 56 -1.85 3.17 3.64
CA ASP A 56 -2.01 4.52 4.17
C ASP A 56 -1.15 4.66 5.45
N PHE A 57 0.15 4.89 5.27
CA PHE A 57 1.15 4.72 6.34
C PHE A 57 0.95 5.60 7.58
N LEU A 58 0.36 6.79 7.43
CA LEU A 58 0.11 7.69 8.57
C LEU A 58 -1.12 7.28 9.36
N THR A 59 -2.20 6.91 8.67
CA THR A 59 -3.46 6.55 9.33
C THR A 59 -3.44 5.16 9.92
N ALA A 60 -2.70 4.22 9.30
CA ALA A 60 -2.45 2.91 9.90
C ALA A 60 -1.29 2.93 10.90
N GLY A 61 -0.33 3.83 10.71
CA GLY A 61 0.81 4.04 11.59
C GLY A 61 2.10 3.35 11.12
N PHE A 62 3.24 3.93 11.53
CA PHE A 62 4.57 3.49 11.13
C PHE A 62 4.91 2.04 11.55
N THR A 63 4.35 1.56 12.67
CA THR A 63 4.56 0.17 13.10
C THR A 63 3.97 -0.81 12.09
N ALA A 64 2.71 -0.60 11.70
CA ALA A 64 2.04 -1.42 10.69
C ALA A 64 2.75 -1.30 9.32
N ASN A 65 3.12 -0.08 8.91
CA ASN A 65 3.83 0.14 7.65
C ASN A 65 5.17 -0.61 7.59
N THR A 66 5.95 -0.59 8.67
CA THR A 66 7.25 -1.27 8.72
C THR A 66 7.07 -2.80 8.68
N THR A 67 6.07 -3.35 9.38
CA THR A 67 5.71 -4.76 9.24
C THR A 67 5.35 -5.12 7.81
N LEU A 68 4.54 -4.29 7.14
CA LEU A 68 4.11 -4.53 5.77
C LEU A 68 5.27 -4.40 4.77
N SER A 69 6.19 -3.45 4.97
CA SER A 69 7.35 -3.27 4.09
C SER A 69 8.30 -4.48 4.15
N HIS A 70 8.54 -5.03 5.35
CA HIS A 70 9.28 -6.28 5.51
C HIS A 70 8.57 -7.46 4.82
N TRP A 71 7.25 -7.58 4.98
CA TRP A 71 6.48 -8.61 4.28
C TRP A 71 6.59 -8.46 2.75
N CYS A 72 6.46 -7.25 2.22
CA CYS A 72 6.57 -6.96 0.78
C CYS A 72 7.95 -7.35 0.24
N ARG A 73 9.03 -7.01 0.97
CA ARG A 73 10.41 -7.37 0.63
C ARG A 73 10.64 -8.87 0.54
N ASN A 74 10.00 -9.64 1.41
CA ASN A 74 10.12 -11.10 1.47
C ASN A 74 9.25 -11.81 0.43
N ASN A 75 8.18 -11.16 -0.04
CA ASN A 75 7.21 -11.75 -0.97
C ASN A 75 7.29 -11.19 -2.40
N GLY A 76 8.20 -10.24 -2.68
CA GLY A 76 8.39 -9.69 -4.02
C GLY A 76 7.25 -8.78 -4.49
N VAL A 77 6.52 -8.15 -3.58
CA VAL A 77 5.38 -7.29 -3.90
C VAL A 77 5.80 -5.82 -3.79
N LEU A 78 5.47 -4.99 -4.79
CA LEU A 78 5.68 -3.54 -4.71
C LEU A 78 4.69 -2.91 -3.73
N LEU A 79 5.13 -1.89 -3.00
CA LEU A 79 4.32 -1.22 -1.98
C LEU A 79 4.12 0.26 -2.33
N HIS A 80 2.96 0.61 -2.86
CA HIS A 80 2.59 2.01 -3.06
C HIS A 80 2.16 2.65 -1.73
N ILE A 81 2.75 3.78 -1.36
CA ILE A 81 2.39 4.47 -0.13
C ILE A 81 1.55 5.72 -0.39
N HIS A 82 0.37 5.72 0.22
CA HIS A 82 -0.51 6.86 0.22
C HIS A 82 -0.39 7.65 1.54
N ARG A 83 -0.38 8.98 1.45
CA ARG A 83 -0.08 9.91 2.55
C ARG A 83 -1.33 10.49 3.21
N ALA A 84 -2.43 9.74 3.27
CA ALA A 84 -3.65 10.19 3.94
C ALA A 84 -3.33 10.81 5.32
N MET A 85 -4.04 11.87 5.71
CA MET A 85 -3.81 12.66 6.95
C MET A 85 -2.59 13.61 6.95
N HIS A 86 -1.68 13.56 5.96
CA HIS A 86 -0.45 14.39 6.02
C HIS A 86 -0.72 15.90 6.19
N ALA A 87 -1.72 16.45 5.49
CA ALA A 87 -2.06 17.88 5.53
C ALA A 87 -2.61 18.34 6.90
N VAL A 88 -3.03 17.43 7.77
CA VAL A 88 -3.36 17.74 9.17
C VAL A 88 -2.09 18.16 9.92
N ILE A 89 -0.94 17.62 9.53
CA ILE A 89 0.34 17.78 10.21
C ILE A 89 1.23 18.81 9.50
N ASP A 90 1.19 18.87 8.16
CA ASP A 90 2.23 19.56 7.38
C ASP A 90 1.78 20.82 6.63
N ARG A 91 0.50 21.22 6.76
CA ARG A 91 -0.07 22.32 5.98
C ARG A 91 0.31 23.70 6.49
N GLN A 92 0.32 23.89 7.80
CA GLN A 92 0.52 25.20 8.41
C GLN A 92 2.01 25.50 8.58
N LYS A 93 2.45 26.70 8.17
CA LYS A 93 3.87 27.09 8.25
C LYS A 93 4.33 27.33 9.69
N ASN A 94 3.42 27.69 10.58
CA ASN A 94 3.69 28.12 11.95
C ASN A 94 3.55 27.02 13.01
N HIS A 95 2.92 25.89 12.69
CA HIS A 95 2.80 24.75 13.60
C HIS A 95 2.63 23.45 12.80
N GLY A 96 3.41 22.43 13.12
CA GLY A 96 3.34 21.12 12.47
C GLY A 96 4.71 20.52 12.15
N ILE A 97 4.71 19.53 11.27
CA ILE A 97 5.93 18.87 10.77
C ILE A 97 5.91 18.97 9.25
N HIS A 98 6.88 19.70 8.67
CA HIS A 98 6.94 19.85 7.22
C HIS A 98 7.07 18.48 6.52
N PHE A 99 6.34 18.28 5.41
CA PHE A 99 6.23 17.00 4.70
C PHE A 99 7.58 16.34 4.37
N ARG A 100 8.62 17.13 4.09
CA ARG A 100 10.00 16.66 3.87
C ARG A 100 10.55 15.75 4.98
N VAL A 101 10.07 15.90 6.21
CA VAL A 101 10.44 15.04 7.35
C VAL A 101 9.69 13.72 7.23
N LEU A 102 8.36 13.78 7.01
CA LEU A 102 7.51 12.60 6.83
C LEU A 102 7.98 11.74 5.64
N SER A 103 8.42 12.34 4.54
CA SER A 103 8.94 11.61 3.38
C SER A 103 10.25 10.89 3.67
N LYS A 104 11.14 11.46 4.51
CA LYS A 104 12.36 10.79 4.97
C LYS A 104 12.03 9.65 5.94
N CYS A 105 11.11 9.86 6.87
CA CYS A 105 10.62 8.81 7.77
C CYS A 105 10.03 7.64 6.98
N LEU A 106 9.23 7.93 5.97
CA LEU A 106 8.65 6.91 5.10
C LEU A 106 9.74 6.12 4.36
N ARG A 107 10.73 6.80 3.79
CA ARG A 107 11.88 6.14 3.12
C ARG A 107 12.62 5.18 4.05
N MET A 108 12.72 5.49 5.35
CA MET A 108 13.34 4.60 6.34
C MET A 108 12.42 3.42 6.72
N SER A 109 11.11 3.66 6.85
CA SER A 109 10.13 2.62 7.20
C SER A 109 9.88 1.63 6.05
N GLY A 110 10.00 2.09 4.80
CA GLY A 110 9.86 1.30 3.59
C GLY A 110 8.55 1.58 2.85
N GLY A 111 8.67 1.73 1.54
CA GLY A 111 7.63 2.11 0.59
C GLY A 111 8.23 2.42 -0.77
#